data_AF-A0A0D2MBR7-F1
#
_entry.id   AF-A0A0D2MBR7-F1
#
_cell.length_a   1.000
_cell.length_b   1.000
_cell.length_c   1.000
_cell.angle_alpha   90.00
_cell.angle_beta   90.00
_cell.angle_gamma   90.00
#
_symmetry.space_group_name_H-M   'P 1'
#
loop_
_entity.id
_entity.type
_entity.pdbx_description
1 polymer ?
#
loop_
_entity_poly.entity_id
_entity_poly.type
_entity_poly.pdbx_seq_one_letter_code
_entity_poly.pdbx_strand_id
1 'polypeptide(L)'
;MLATCMLLFLWAAVVLARIGAPPARIAVRFLDMITVAVPPALPACLTIATVFSIGRLRKRGVFVTGPHTITVAGQLDVICFDKTGTLTEQGLELQGIVPGLELQGVAPVGDAGGSCAY
;
A
#
# COMPACT_ATOMS: atom_id res chain seq x y z
N MET A 1 8.19 0.87 -26.71
CA MET A 1 7.01 -0.02 -26.80
C MET A 1 5.85 0.64 -27.56
N LEU A 2 5.34 1.80 -27.13
CA LEU A 2 4.24 2.46 -27.86
C LEU A 2 4.62 2.92 -29.28
N ALA A 3 5.79 3.55 -29.46
CA ALA A 3 6.27 3.98 -30.77
C ALA A 3 6.49 2.80 -31.73
N THR A 4 7.04 1.69 -31.24
CA THR A 4 7.23 0.46 -32.02
C THR A 4 5.90 -0.20 -32.39
N CYS A 5 4.90 -0.19 -31.50
CA CYS A 5 3.55 -0.69 -31.80
C CYS A 5 2.83 0.18 -32.85
N MET A 6 2.98 1.51 -32.79
CA MET A 6 2.43 2.43 -33.78
C MET A 6 3.02 2.21 -35.18
N LEU A 7 4.35 2.07 -35.28
CA LEU A 7 5.02 1.80 -36.56
C LEU A 7 4.58 0.47 -37.17
N LEU A 8 4.47 -0.59 -36.36
CA LEU A 8 4.00 -1.90 -36.80
C LEU A 8 2.54 -1.88 -37.24
N PHE A 9 1.67 -1.16 -36.52
CA PHE A 9 0.26 -1.03 -36.88
C PHE A 9 0.07 -0.23 -38.18
N LEU A 10 0.78 0.88 -38.35
CA LEU A 10 0.74 1.68 -39.58
C LEU A 10 1.25 0.88 -40.78
N TRP A 11 2.35 0.16 -40.63
CA TRP A 11 2.88 -0.71 -41.67
C TRP A 11 1.87 -1.81 -42.03
N ALA A 12 1.31 -2.51 -41.04
CA ALA A 12 0.32 -3.56 -41.25
C ALA A 12 -0.97 -3.03 -41.89
N ALA A 13 -1.45 -1.85 -41.51
CA ALA A 13 -2.63 -1.21 -42.08
C ALA A 13 -2.41 -0.83 -43.54
N VAL A 14 -1.25 -0.27 -43.89
CA VAL A 14 -0.88 0.04 -45.29
C VAL A 14 -0.82 -1.24 -46.12
N VAL A 15 -0.17 -2.28 -45.61
CA VAL A 15 -0.07 -3.59 -46.29
C VAL A 15 -1.47 -4.20 -46.50
N LEU A 16 -2.33 -4.20 -45.49
CA LEU A 16 -3.70 -4.72 -45.61
C LEU A 16 -4.56 -3.91 -46.59
N ALA A 17 -4.39 -2.59 -46.61
CA ALA A 17 -5.07 -1.72 -47.57
C ALA A 17 -4.60 -1.99 -49.02
N ARG A 18 -3.29 -2.21 -49.22
CA ARG A 18 -2.75 -2.58 -50.55
C ARG A 18 -3.21 -3.95 -51.03
N ILE A 19 -3.52 -4.87 -50.10
CA ILE A 19 -4.05 -6.21 -50.38
C ILE A 19 -5.58 -6.17 -50.62
N GLY A 20 -6.24 -5.01 -50.46
CA GLY A 20 -7.69 -4.88 -50.64
C GLY A 20 -8.49 -5.53 -49.52
N ALA A 21 -7.92 -5.65 -48.32
CA ALA A 21 -8.60 -6.28 -47.18
C ALA A 21 -9.84 -5.47 -46.74
N PRO A 22 -10.93 -6.14 -46.31
CA PRO A 22 -12.12 -5.46 -45.85
C PRO A 22 -11.83 -4.60 -44.60
N PRO A 23 -12.43 -3.40 -44.49
CA PRO A 23 -12.15 -2.45 -43.40
C PRO A 23 -12.46 -3.03 -42.01
N ALA A 24 -13.41 -3.96 -41.91
CA ALA A 24 -13.72 -4.69 -40.69
C ALA A 24 -12.49 -5.42 -40.09
N ARG A 25 -11.61 -5.96 -40.96
CA ARG A 25 -10.41 -6.68 -40.50
C ARG A 25 -9.36 -5.73 -39.91
N ILE A 26 -9.26 -4.53 -40.47
CA ILE A 26 -8.38 -3.47 -39.95
C ILE A 26 -8.89 -3.00 -38.58
N ALA A 27 -10.21 -2.85 -38.43
CA ALA A 27 -10.83 -2.48 -37.16
C ALA A 27 -10.60 -3.51 -36.03
N VAL A 28 -10.76 -4.81 -36.30
CA VAL A 28 -10.49 -5.86 -35.31
C VAL A 28 -9.03 -5.85 -34.86
N ARG A 29 -8.08 -5.68 -35.79
CA ARG A 29 -6.65 -5.59 -35.46
C ARG A 29 -6.30 -4.39 -34.58
N PHE A 30 -7.01 -3.28 -34.76
CA PHE A 30 -6.85 -2.11 -33.90
C PHE A 30 -7.36 -2.39 -32.48
N LEU A 31 -8.52 -3.05 -32.35
CA LEU A 31 -9.07 -3.45 -31.05
C LEU A 31 -8.14 -4.43 -30.32
N ASP A 32 -7.53 -5.38 -31.02
CA ASP A 32 -6.50 -6.29 -30.45
C ASP A 32 -5.30 -5.52 -29.88
N MET A 33 -4.86 -4.45 -30.55
CA MET A 33 -3.75 -3.63 -30.07
C MET A 33 -4.12 -2.93 -28.74
N ILE A 34 -5.36 -2.44 -28.62
CA ILE A 34 -5.85 -1.79 -27.40
C ILE A 34 -5.86 -2.80 -26.24
N THR A 35 -6.36 -4.01 -26.46
CA THR A 35 -6.43 -5.05 -25.42
C THR A 35 -5.04 -5.57 -25.03
N VAL A 36 -4.05 -5.52 -25.92
CA VAL A 36 -2.64 -5.79 -25.58
C VAL A 36 -2.04 -4.67 -24.74
N ALA A 37 -2.34 -3.40 -25.06
CA ALA A 37 -1.81 -2.26 -24.32
C ALA A 37 -2.39 -2.17 -22.90
N VAL A 38 -3.69 -2.45 -22.75
CA VAL A 38 -4.38 -2.51 -21.46
C VAL A 38 -5.12 -3.84 -21.37
N PRO A 39 -4.45 -4.89 -20.87
CA PRO A 39 -5.12 -6.17 -20.69
C PRO A 39 -6.26 -6.01 -19.68
N PRO A 40 -7.48 -6.48 -20.00
CA PRO A 40 -8.64 -6.34 -19.11
C PRO A 40 -8.46 -7.05 -17.76
N ALA A 41 -7.51 -7.98 -17.68
CA ALA A 41 -7.14 -8.69 -16.46
C ALA A 41 -6.35 -7.83 -15.46
N LEU A 42 -5.70 -6.75 -15.90
CA LEU A 42 -4.79 -5.97 -15.04
C LEU A 42 -5.55 -5.18 -13.96
N PRO A 43 -6.63 -4.43 -14.26
CA PRO A 43 -7.45 -3.79 -13.23
C PRO A 43 -8.12 -4.80 -12.29
N ALA A 44 -8.51 -5.95 -12.82
CA ALA A 44 -9.10 -7.03 -12.04
C ALA A 44 -8.09 -7.60 -11.02
N CYS A 45 -6.85 -7.85 -11.46
CA CYS A 45 -5.77 -8.34 -10.59
C CYS A 45 -5.47 -7.37 -9.44
N LEU A 46 -5.38 -6.06 -9.73
CA LEU A 46 -5.17 -5.02 -8.72
C LEU A 46 -6.29 -5.03 -7.66
N THR A 47 -7.54 -5.17 -8.11
CA THR A 47 -8.71 -5.22 -7.23
C THR A 47 -8.68 -6.45 -6.33
N ILE A 48 -8.39 -7.63 -6.89
CA ILE A 48 -8.26 -8.88 -6.14
C ILE A 48 -7.15 -8.79 -5.10
N ALA A 49 -5.97 -8.28 -5.49
CA ALA A 49 -4.84 -8.10 -4.59
C ALA A 49 -5.18 -7.18 -3.41
N THR A 50 -5.91 -6.10 -3.67
CA THR A 50 -6.32 -5.14 -2.64
C THR A 50 -7.34 -5.75 -1.68
N VAL A 51 -8.39 -6.39 -2.19
CA VAL A 51 -9.43 -7.04 -1.37
C VAL A 51 -8.82 -8.16 -0.52
N PHE A 52 -7.92 -8.96 -1.09
CA PHE A 52 -7.20 -9.99 -0.35
C PHE A 52 -6.36 -9.41 0.79
N SER A 53 -5.66 -8.30 0.52
CA SER A 53 -4.85 -7.59 1.52
C SER A 53 -5.71 -7.02 2.65
N ILE A 54 -6.86 -6.41 2.34
CA ILE A 54 -7.85 -5.96 3.33
C ILE A 54 -8.30 -7.13 4.20
N GLY A 55 -8.70 -8.25 3.58
CA GLY A 55 -9.15 -9.44 4.31
C GLY A 55 -8.08 -9.98 5.27
N ARG A 56 -6.82 -9.99 4.84
CA ARG A 56 -5.69 -10.40 5.68
C ARG A 56 -5.45 -9.44 6.85
N LEU A 57 -5.54 -8.13 6.63
CA LEU A 57 -5.36 -7.10 7.67
C LEU A 57 -6.50 -7.14 8.71
N ARG A 58 -7.74 -7.34 8.26
CA ARG A 58 -8.91 -7.47 9.14
C ARG A 58 -8.79 -8.65 10.11
N LYS A 59 -8.22 -9.79 9.66
CA LYS A 59 -7.94 -10.94 10.55
C LYS A 59 -6.93 -10.61 11.66
N ARG A 60 -6.14 -9.55 11.51
CA ARG A 60 -5.18 -9.05 12.50
C ARG A 60 -5.72 -7.86 13.31
N GLY A 61 -7.01 -7.55 13.19
CA GLY A 61 -7.62 -6.41 13.89
C GLY A 61 -7.33 -5.04 13.27
N VAL A 62 -6.70 -4.98 12.09
CA VAL A 62 -6.41 -3.72 11.38
C VAL A 62 -7.53 -3.44 10.39
N PHE A 63 -8.27 -2.34 10.62
CA PHE A 63 -9.38 -1.91 9.77
C PHE A 63 -8.93 -0.80 8.84
N VAL A 64 -9.12 -1.03 7.54
CA VAL A 64 -8.68 -0.11 6.49
C VAL A 64 -9.88 0.70 6.00
N THR A 65 -9.77 2.04 6.02
CA THR A 65 -10.83 2.96 5.59
C THR A 65 -11.07 2.95 4.08
N GLY A 66 -10.05 2.70 3.27
CA GLY A 66 -10.17 2.65 1.81
C GLY A 66 -9.05 1.88 1.10
N PRO A 67 -9.31 1.35 -0.11
CA PRO A 67 -8.36 0.51 -0.85
C PRO A 67 -7.05 1.23 -1.20
N HIS A 68 -7.10 2.54 -1.47
CA HIS A 68 -5.92 3.34 -1.81
C HIS A 68 -4.89 3.40 -0.67
N THR A 69 -5.34 3.38 0.59
CA THR A 69 -4.47 3.45 1.76
C THR A 69 -3.49 2.27 1.82
N ILE A 70 -3.88 1.09 1.32
CA ILE A 70 -2.99 -0.10 1.30
C ILE A 70 -1.84 0.10 0.32
N THR A 71 -2.13 0.66 -0.86
CA THR A 71 -1.10 0.92 -1.87
C THR A 71 -0.09 1.93 -1.35
N VAL A 72 -0.56 3.01 -0.73
CA VAL A 72 0.31 4.03 -0.12
C VAL A 72 1.11 3.45 1.04
N ALA A 73 0.48 2.67 1.92
CA ALA A 73 1.15 2.05 3.05
C ALA A 73 2.31 1.12 2.64
N GLY A 74 2.23 0.50 1.45
CA GLY A 74 3.31 -0.31 0.89
C GLY A 74 4.49 0.49 0.33
N GLN A 75 4.38 1.81 0.22
CA GLN A 75 5.41 2.72 -0.33
C GLN A 75 5.97 3.68 0.72
N LEU A 76 5.65 3.51 2.00
CA LEU A 76 6.11 4.41 3.06
C LEU A 76 7.57 4.11 3.43
N ASP A 77 8.42 5.12 3.39
CA ASP A 77 9.82 5.04 3.83
C ASP A 77 10.02 5.49 5.29
N VAL A 78 9.12 6.32 5.82
CA VAL A 78 9.23 6.92 7.17
C VAL A 78 7.90 6.78 7.90
N ILE A 79 7.97 6.45 9.19
CA ILE A 79 6.83 6.39 10.09
C ILE A 79 7.05 7.40 11.21
N CYS A 80 6.12 8.36 11.33
CA CYS A 80 6.10 9.31 12.44
C CYS A 80 5.20 8.75 13.55
N PHE A 81 5.76 8.54 14.73
CA PHE A 81 4.99 8.15 15.91
C PHE A 81 4.59 9.39 16.70
N ASP A 82 3.31 9.51 17.03
CA ASP A 82 2.85 10.50 18.00
C ASP A 82 3.18 10.04 19.43
N LYS A 83 3.39 10.97 20.36
CA LYS A 83 3.77 10.62 21.74
C LYS A 83 2.55 10.21 22.55
N THR A 84 1.65 11.17 22.80
CA THR A 84 0.57 11.02 23.79
C THR A 84 -0.60 10.25 23.20
N GLY A 85 -0.95 9.11 23.77
CA GLY A 85 -2.02 8.24 23.26
C GLY A 85 -1.58 7.31 22.12
N THR A 86 -0.29 7.28 21.77
CA THR A 86 0.29 6.32 20.81
C THR A 86 1.50 5.61 21.41
N LEU A 87 2.58 6.32 21.72
CA LEU A 87 3.74 5.73 22.42
C LEU A 87 3.53 5.65 23.94
N THR A 88 2.83 6.62 24.51
CA THR A 88 2.50 6.66 25.93
C THR A 88 1.01 6.58 26.14
N GLU A 89 0.59 5.93 27.21
CA GLU A 89 -0.80 6.00 27.66
C GLU A 89 -1.16 7.43 28.09
N GLN A 90 -2.46 7.74 28.05
CA GLN A 90 -2.96 9.01 28.58
C GLN A 90 -3.10 8.87 30.10
N GLY A 91 -2.00 9.08 30.82
CA GLY A 91 -1.96 8.97 32.27
C GLY A 91 -0.57 9.31 32.81
N LEU A 92 -0.52 9.73 34.07
CA LEU A 92 0.73 9.94 34.79
C LEU A 92 0.75 8.94 35.94
N GLU A 93 1.67 7.98 35.90
CA GLU A 93 1.85 6.98 36.94
C GLU A 93 3.02 7.39 37.85
N LEU A 94 2.80 7.36 39.17
CA LEU A 94 3.85 7.62 40.14
C LEU A 94 4.81 6.43 40.16
N GLN A 95 5.99 6.60 39.57
CA GLN A 95 6.99 5.54 39.50
C GLN A 95 7.72 5.29 40.85
N GLY A 96 7.79 6.30 41.72
CA GLY A 96 8.46 6.18 43.01
C GLY A 96 8.71 7.53 43.68
N ILE A 97 9.22 7.50 44.91
CA ILE A 97 9.57 8.68 45.72
C ILE A 97 11.05 8.58 46.07
N VAL A 98 11.83 9.63 45.82
CA VAL A 98 13.23 9.74 46.22
C VAL A 98 13.33 10.63 47.47
N PRO A 99 13.72 10.10 48.65
CA PRO A 99 13.89 10.90 49.86
C PRO A 99 15.11 11.84 49.76
N GLY A 100 14.95 13.09 50.18
CA GLY A 100 15.88 14.20 49.90
C GLY A 100 17.22 14.22 50.65
N LEU A 101 17.61 13.15 51.36
CA LEU A 101 18.86 13.10 52.12
C LEU A 101 20.07 12.48 51.36
N GLU A 102 19.87 11.92 50.16
CA GLU A 102 20.94 11.48 49.27
C GLU A 102 20.73 12.08 47.87
N LEU A 103 21.12 13.35 47.68
CA LEU A 103 21.24 13.95 46.34
C LEU A 103 22.71 14.07 45.93
N GLN A 104 23.43 12.94 45.99
CA GLN A 104 24.70 12.76 45.28
C GLN A 104 24.57 11.54 44.37
N GLY A 105 23.87 11.74 43.24
CA GLY A 105 23.93 10.81 42.09
C GLY A 105 22.84 9.74 41.94
N VAL A 106 21.65 9.89 42.54
CA VAL A 106 20.44 9.04 42.34
C VAL A 106 20.12 8.85 40.83
N ALA A 107 19.91 7.68 40.19
CA ALA A 107 19.71 6.24 40.56
C ALA A 107 18.55 5.92 41.55
N PRO A 108 17.74 4.83 41.46
CA PRO A 108 17.63 3.78 40.43
C PRO A 108 16.21 3.64 39.81
N VAL A 109 16.12 3.09 38.59
CA VAL A 109 14.87 2.64 37.97
C VAL A 109 15.05 1.19 37.52
N GLY A 110 14.40 0.27 38.21
CA GLY A 110 14.27 -1.16 37.89
C GLY A 110 13.64 -1.87 39.10
N ASP A 111 12.56 -2.64 39.03
CA ASP A 111 12.08 -3.42 37.89
C ASP A 111 10.57 -3.41 37.71
N ALA A 112 10.18 -3.57 36.45
CA ALA A 112 8.85 -3.99 36.04
C ALA A 112 8.53 -5.37 36.63
N GLY A 113 7.41 -5.50 37.34
CA GLY A 113 6.96 -6.81 37.79
C GLY A 113 5.90 -6.82 38.87
N GLY A 114 4.68 -6.42 38.50
CA GLY A 114 3.45 -7.06 38.99
C GLY A 114 3.03 -6.85 40.45
N SER A 115 1.76 -6.45 40.59
CA SER A 115 0.93 -6.60 41.80
C SER A 115 1.13 -5.53 42.87
N CYS A 116 0.48 -4.39 42.68
CA CYS A 116 -0.17 -3.74 43.82
C CYS A 116 -1.56 -3.29 43.39
N ALA A 117 -2.54 -4.10 43.79
CA ALA A 117 -3.95 -3.81 43.72
C ALA A 117 -4.26 -2.51 44.47
N TYR A 118 -5.07 -1.67 43.83
CA TYR A 118 -6.13 -0.90 44.47
C TYR A 118 -7.42 -1.16 43.70
#